data_AF-A0A2V8TFI8-F1
#
_entry.id   AF-A0A2V8TFI8-F1
#
_cell.length_a   1.000
_cell.length_b   1.000
_cell.length_c   1.000
_cell.angle_alpha   90.00
_cell.angle_beta   90.00
_cell.angle_gamma   90.00
#
_symmetry.space_group_name_H-M   'P 1'
#
loop_
_entity.id
_entity.type
_entity.pdbx_description
1 polymer ?
#
loop_
_entity_poly.entity_id
_entity_poly.type
_entity_poly.pdbx_seq_one_letter_code
_entity_poly.pdbx_strand_id
1 'polypeptide(L)'
;MILPAVAIAGCLFGASPLVVARALDPLSVPQKAIIAKTLLQADVTGGPEKETVALVEYLTGDRGERDAVGLLLGVYDGAAENRRLLWTRDYAASLGGFVAGGELALLDLDGDGRNEIVVQFHHHDEPGAVRVVGEILRESGGRFAIAWSGLMRLDTTGPDSVLQGPQRERFTRQVDVERTARTHGGMVVFKKKVWVAAGIPIDPPQTIEESFPLALPGSR
;
A
#
# COMPACT_ATOMS: atom_id res chain seq x y z
N MET A 1 44.96 -30.77 -45.19
CA MET A 1 45.64 -30.95 -43.89
C MET A 1 45.70 -29.55 -43.28
N ILE A 2 44.68 -29.10 -42.56
CA ILE A 2 44.51 -29.19 -41.09
C ILE A 2 42.99 -29.21 -40.75
N LEU A 3 42.59 -30.10 -39.84
CA LEU A 3 41.31 -30.17 -39.09
C LEU A 3 41.60 -29.66 -37.65
N PRO A 4 40.60 -29.37 -36.79
CA PRO A 4 39.41 -28.53 -36.96
C PRO A 4 39.25 -27.50 -35.80
N ALA A 5 38.22 -26.66 -35.89
CA ALA A 5 37.75 -25.80 -34.81
C ALA A 5 37.20 -26.63 -33.62
N VAL A 6 37.59 -26.27 -32.40
CA VAL A 6 37.01 -26.79 -31.16
C VAL A 6 35.97 -25.77 -30.67
N ALA A 7 34.69 -26.10 -30.82
CA ALA A 7 33.61 -25.39 -30.14
C ALA A 7 33.38 -26.08 -28.79
N ILE A 8 33.70 -25.38 -27.70
CA ILE A 8 33.34 -25.81 -26.34
C ILE A 8 31.90 -25.37 -26.12
N ALA A 9 30.98 -26.34 -26.20
CA ALA A 9 29.61 -26.19 -25.76
C ALA A 9 29.55 -26.07 -24.24
N GLY A 10 29.55 -24.84 -23.74
CA GLY A 10 29.20 -24.55 -22.35
C GLY A 10 27.68 -24.57 -22.18
N CYS A 11 27.12 -25.69 -21.72
CA CYS A 11 25.76 -25.75 -21.20
C CYS A 11 25.66 -24.88 -19.94
N LEU A 12 25.28 -23.62 -20.11
CA LEU A 12 24.78 -22.79 -19.02
C LEU A 12 23.39 -23.32 -18.66
N PHE A 13 23.30 -23.99 -17.52
CA PHE A 13 22.04 -24.19 -16.81
C PHE A 13 21.50 -22.82 -16.43
N GLY A 14 20.77 -22.18 -17.34
CA GLY A 14 19.96 -21.02 -17.05
C GLY A 14 18.83 -21.45 -16.14
N ALA A 15 18.98 -21.24 -14.85
CA ALA A 15 17.83 -21.09 -13.97
C ALA A 15 17.07 -19.87 -14.52
N SER A 16 16.01 -20.12 -15.27
CA SER A 16 15.09 -19.06 -15.67
C SER A 16 14.64 -18.36 -14.39
N PRO A 17 14.89 -17.05 -14.21
CA PRO A 17 14.18 -16.33 -13.18
C PRO A 17 12.69 -16.52 -13.50
N LEU A 18 11.91 -16.88 -12.49
CA LEU A 18 10.46 -16.91 -12.57
C LEU A 18 9.98 -15.49 -12.91
N VAL A 19 9.95 -15.14 -14.18
CA VAL A 19 9.28 -13.91 -14.64
C VAL A 19 7.80 -14.25 -14.71
N VAL A 20 7.13 -14.15 -13.57
CA VAL A 20 5.68 -14.23 -13.50
C VAL A 20 5.14 -12.85 -13.85
N ALA A 21 5.10 -12.53 -15.14
CA ALA A 21 4.26 -11.45 -15.64
C ALA A 21 2.82 -12.00 -15.77
N ARG A 22 2.11 -12.10 -14.65
CA ARG A 22 0.70 -12.50 -14.57
C ARG A 22 0.00 -11.44 -13.72
N ALA A 23 -1.24 -11.07 -14.05
CA ALA A 23 -2.05 -10.25 -13.15
C ALA A 23 -1.96 -10.87 -11.74
N LEU A 24 -1.34 -10.13 -10.82
CA LEU A 24 -0.97 -10.63 -9.51
C LEU A 24 -2.25 -10.71 -8.69
N ASP A 25 -2.85 -11.89 -8.69
CA ASP A 25 -3.90 -12.27 -7.76
C ASP A 25 -3.24 -12.52 -6.39
N PRO A 26 -3.48 -11.69 -5.36
CA PRO A 26 -2.90 -11.88 -4.03
C PRO A 26 -3.13 -13.29 -3.46
N LEU A 27 -4.26 -13.93 -3.77
CA LEU A 27 -4.59 -15.27 -3.28
C LEU A 27 -3.89 -16.40 -4.06
N SER A 28 -3.32 -16.09 -5.22
CA SER A 28 -2.49 -17.01 -6.00
C SER A 28 -1.01 -17.00 -5.59
N VAL A 29 -0.61 -16.12 -4.66
CA VAL A 29 0.77 -16.08 -4.13
C VAL A 29 1.09 -17.40 -3.42
N PRO A 30 2.21 -18.07 -3.73
CA PRO A 30 2.58 -19.31 -3.06
C PRO A 30 2.72 -19.13 -1.55
N GLN A 31 2.09 -20.01 -0.75
CA GLN A 31 2.07 -19.90 0.71
C GLN A 31 3.47 -19.73 1.34
N LYS A 32 4.49 -20.38 0.78
CA LYS A 32 5.88 -20.29 1.25
C LYS A 32 6.55 -18.92 1.02
N ALA A 33 5.97 -18.08 0.16
CA ALA A 33 6.47 -16.74 -0.13
C ALA A 33 5.73 -15.67 0.67
N ILE A 34 4.58 -15.99 1.28
CA ILE A 34 3.78 -15.03 2.04
C ILE A 34 4.48 -14.69 3.35
N ILE A 35 4.70 -13.40 3.58
CA ILE A 35 5.19 -12.83 4.84
C ILE A 35 4.00 -12.54 5.75
N ALA A 36 3.00 -11.83 5.22
CA ALA A 36 1.79 -11.46 5.92
C ALA A 36 0.58 -11.48 4.97
N LYS A 37 -0.59 -11.77 5.54
CA LYS A 37 -1.86 -11.80 4.80
C LYS A 37 -2.99 -11.33 5.70
N THR A 38 -3.71 -10.32 5.22
CA THR A 38 -4.92 -9.79 5.84
C THR A 38 -6.09 -10.01 4.91
N LEU A 39 -7.21 -10.52 5.45
CA LEU A 39 -8.47 -10.71 4.73
C LEU A 39 -9.58 -10.05 5.52
N LEU A 40 -10.27 -9.09 4.91
CA LEU A 40 -11.45 -8.43 5.48
C LEU A 40 -12.64 -8.57 4.55
N GLN A 41 -13.85 -8.43 5.09
CA GLN A 41 -15.09 -8.51 4.31
C GLN A 41 -15.97 -7.30 4.58
N ALA A 42 -16.44 -6.67 3.51
CA ALA A 42 -17.39 -5.56 3.56
C ALA A 42 -18.07 -5.41 2.21
N ASP A 43 -19.15 -4.63 2.18
CA ASP A 43 -19.65 -4.09 0.92
C ASP A 43 -18.70 -2.97 0.48
N VAL A 44 -17.97 -3.20 -0.62
CA VAL A 44 -17.08 -2.19 -1.23
C VAL A 44 -17.46 -1.93 -2.69
N THR A 45 -18.46 -2.63 -3.24
CA THR A 45 -18.92 -2.45 -4.63
C THR A 45 -20.39 -2.03 -4.78
N GLY A 46 -21.16 -2.00 -3.67
CA GLY A 46 -22.61 -1.80 -3.68
C GLY A 46 -23.39 -3.03 -4.18
N GLY A 47 -22.76 -4.20 -4.16
CA GLY A 47 -23.34 -5.46 -4.62
C GLY A 47 -24.28 -6.10 -3.59
N PRO A 48 -25.03 -7.14 -4.00
CA PRO A 48 -25.91 -7.88 -3.08
C PRO A 48 -25.14 -8.74 -2.06
N GLU A 49 -23.85 -8.99 -2.30
CA GLU A 49 -22.97 -9.75 -1.43
C GLU A 49 -21.78 -8.89 -1.02
N LYS A 50 -21.26 -9.12 0.19
CA LYS A 50 -20.01 -8.48 0.64
C LYS A 50 -18.83 -9.08 -0.10
N GLU A 51 -17.92 -8.23 -0.57
CA GLU A 51 -16.65 -8.65 -1.13
C GLU A 51 -15.66 -9.08 -0.05
N THR A 52 -14.68 -9.88 -0.47
CA THR A 52 -13.45 -10.05 0.30
C THR A 52 -12.36 -9.13 -0.24
N VAL A 53 -11.72 -8.39 0.67
CA VAL A 53 -10.54 -7.58 0.37
C VAL A 53 -9.31 -8.23 1.00
N ALA A 54 -8.30 -8.52 0.20
CA ALA A 54 -7.06 -9.16 0.60
C ALA A 54 -5.88 -8.22 0.45
N LEU A 55 -5.05 -8.12 1.49
CA LEU A 55 -3.74 -7.50 1.43
C LEU A 55 -2.68 -8.56 1.72
N VAL A 56 -1.78 -8.81 0.78
CA VAL A 56 -0.76 -9.86 0.88
C VAL A 56 0.62 -9.24 0.69
N GLU A 57 1.45 -9.40 1.71
CA GLU A 57 2.87 -9.09 1.67
C GLU A 57 3.66 -10.37 1.42
N TYR A 58 4.60 -10.34 0.48
CA TYR A 58 5.28 -11.54 0.02
C TYR A 58 6.71 -11.29 -0.42
N LEU A 59 7.54 -12.34 -0.36
CA LEU A 59 8.88 -12.35 -0.93
C LEU A 59 8.79 -12.53 -2.45
N THR A 60 9.34 -11.58 -3.21
CA THR A 60 9.34 -11.60 -4.68
C THR A 60 10.31 -12.63 -5.25
N GLY A 61 11.36 -12.96 -4.49
CA GLY A 61 12.50 -13.77 -4.94
C GLY A 61 13.68 -12.93 -5.46
N ASP A 62 13.50 -11.62 -5.60
CA ASP A 62 14.59 -10.70 -5.94
C ASP A 62 15.52 -10.48 -4.75
N ARG A 63 16.82 -10.34 -5.06
CA ARG A 63 17.87 -10.16 -4.05
C ARG A 63 18.19 -8.70 -3.74
N GLY A 64 17.62 -7.76 -4.51
CA GLY A 64 17.77 -6.34 -4.26
C GLY A 64 16.91 -5.92 -3.09
N GLU A 65 17.47 -5.19 -2.13
CA GLU A 65 16.77 -4.74 -0.91
C GLU A 65 15.45 -3.99 -1.23
N ARG A 66 15.42 -3.24 -2.34
CA ARG A 66 14.26 -2.45 -2.77
C ARG A 66 13.11 -3.30 -3.30
N ASP A 67 13.40 -4.43 -3.95
CA ASP A 67 12.41 -5.21 -4.69
C ASP A 67 12.18 -6.59 -4.06
N ALA A 68 12.82 -6.90 -2.92
CA ALA A 68 12.76 -8.20 -2.26
C ALA A 68 11.37 -8.53 -1.68
N VAL A 69 10.58 -7.50 -1.38
CA VAL A 69 9.24 -7.60 -0.79
C VAL A 69 8.24 -6.91 -1.72
N GLY A 70 7.10 -7.57 -1.94
CA GLY A 70 5.97 -7.03 -2.67
C GLY A 70 4.73 -6.93 -1.79
N LEU A 71 3.81 -6.04 -2.17
CA LEU A 71 2.53 -5.83 -1.48
C LEU A 71 1.39 -5.77 -2.50
N LEU A 72 0.47 -6.73 -2.40
CA LEU A 72 -0.67 -6.89 -3.30
C LEU A 72 -1.98 -6.67 -2.56
N LEU A 73 -2.80 -5.77 -3.08
CA LEU A 73 -4.20 -5.60 -2.70
C LEU A 73 -5.09 -6.25 -3.76
N GLY A 74 -6.06 -7.05 -3.36
CA GLY A 74 -7.07 -7.60 -4.25
C GLY A 74 -8.48 -7.53 -3.67
N VAL A 75 -9.46 -7.33 -4.53
CA VAL A 75 -10.89 -7.35 -4.21
C VAL A 75 -11.52 -8.50 -4.96
N TYR A 76 -12.32 -9.31 -4.28
CA TYR A 76 -12.92 -10.53 -4.81
C TYR A 76 -14.42 -10.55 -4.57
N ASP A 77 -15.17 -11.19 -5.46
CA ASP A 77 -16.59 -11.43 -5.20
C ASP A 77 -16.78 -12.41 -4.03
N GLY A 78 -17.63 -12.02 -3.08
CA GLY A 78 -18.09 -12.88 -1.99
C GLY A 78 -17.02 -13.39 -1.02
N ALA A 79 -17.44 -14.35 -0.19
CA ALA A 79 -16.66 -14.97 0.88
C ALA A 79 -16.12 -16.38 0.55
N ALA A 80 -16.52 -16.94 -0.60
CA ALA A 80 -16.36 -18.37 -0.90
C ALA A 80 -14.92 -18.76 -1.33
N GLU A 81 -14.64 -20.06 -1.30
CA GLU A 81 -13.35 -20.63 -1.74
C GLU A 81 -13.06 -20.38 -3.23
N ASN A 82 -14.09 -20.29 -4.06
CA ASN A 82 -14.00 -20.03 -5.51
C ASN A 82 -14.30 -18.57 -5.87
N ARG A 83 -13.89 -17.64 -5.02
CA ARG A 83 -14.02 -16.20 -5.28
C ARG A 83 -13.23 -15.80 -6.53
N ARG A 84 -13.82 -14.94 -7.36
CA ARG A 84 -13.20 -14.37 -8.55
C ARG A 84 -12.63 -12.99 -8.21
N LEU A 85 -11.40 -12.76 -8.65
CA LEU A 85 -10.73 -11.47 -8.54
C LEU A 85 -11.48 -10.42 -9.38
N LEU A 86 -11.98 -9.37 -8.73
CA LEU A 86 -12.64 -8.23 -9.35
C LEU A 86 -11.64 -7.14 -9.72
N TRP A 87 -10.69 -6.87 -8.82
CA TRP A 87 -9.70 -5.81 -9.00
C TRP A 87 -8.44 -6.11 -8.18
N THR A 88 -7.27 -5.65 -8.66
CA THR A 88 -6.00 -5.81 -7.96
C THR A 88 -5.11 -4.57 -8.11
N ARG A 89 -4.21 -4.36 -7.15
CA ARG A 89 -3.14 -3.36 -7.17
C ARG A 89 -1.86 -3.94 -6.59
N ASP A 90 -0.79 -3.80 -7.35
CA ASP A 90 0.57 -4.04 -6.91
C ASP A 90 1.22 -2.71 -6.53
N TYR A 91 1.49 -2.54 -5.24
CA TYR A 91 2.08 -1.31 -4.72
C TYR A 91 3.56 -1.18 -5.08
N ALA A 92 4.32 -2.27 -5.03
CA ALA A 92 5.74 -2.26 -5.36
C ALA A 92 5.93 -1.92 -6.85
N ALA A 93 5.15 -2.55 -7.74
CA ALA A 93 5.20 -2.25 -9.17
C ALA A 93 4.69 -0.84 -9.52
N SER A 94 3.72 -0.31 -8.76
CA SER A 94 3.12 1.01 -9.04
C SER A 94 3.98 2.19 -8.57
N LEU A 95 4.64 2.05 -7.41
CA LEU A 95 5.35 3.14 -6.75
C LEU A 95 6.88 3.03 -6.93
N GLY A 96 7.38 1.82 -7.21
CA GLY A 96 8.79 1.50 -7.12
C GLY A 96 9.30 1.57 -5.67
N GLY A 97 10.58 1.25 -5.47
CA GLY A 97 11.20 1.30 -4.16
C GLY A 97 10.65 0.25 -3.17
N PHE A 98 11.14 0.32 -1.94
CA PHE A 98 10.77 -0.66 -0.91
C PHE A 98 9.35 -0.39 -0.40
N VAL A 99 8.47 -1.38 -0.54
CA VAL A 99 7.09 -1.38 -0.01
C VAL A 99 6.88 -2.59 0.89
N ALA A 100 6.50 -2.37 2.15
CA ALA A 100 6.34 -3.43 3.14
C ALA A 100 5.39 -3.03 4.28
N GLY A 101 5.12 -3.96 5.20
CA GLY A 101 4.38 -3.70 6.44
C GLY A 101 2.96 -3.16 6.16
N GLY A 102 2.25 -3.84 5.28
CA GLY A 102 0.92 -3.43 4.84
C GLY A 102 -0.15 -3.60 5.92
N GLU A 103 -0.96 -2.57 6.14
CA GLU A 103 -2.14 -2.58 6.99
C GLU A 103 -3.39 -2.30 6.15
N LEU A 104 -4.49 -2.98 6.45
CA LEU A 104 -5.76 -2.89 5.72
C LEU A 104 -6.90 -2.56 6.69
N ALA A 105 -7.73 -1.59 6.33
CA ALA A 105 -9.00 -1.30 6.97
C ALA A 105 -10.09 -1.06 5.92
N LEU A 106 -11.35 -1.42 6.25
CA LEU A 106 -12.53 -1.16 5.42
C LEU A 106 -13.47 -0.26 6.23
N LEU A 107 -13.72 0.96 5.74
CA LEU A 107 -14.40 2.01 6.49
C LEU A 107 -15.41 2.71 5.58
N ASP A 108 -16.67 2.84 6.01
CA ASP A 108 -17.64 3.74 5.38
C ASP A 108 -17.28 5.18 5.79
N LEU A 109 -16.51 5.87 4.93
CA LEU A 109 -15.97 7.19 5.23
C LEU A 109 -16.93 8.31 4.81
N ASP A 110 -17.91 8.05 3.94
CA ASP A 110 -18.83 9.08 3.50
C ASP A 110 -20.29 8.85 3.85
N GLY A 111 -20.60 7.74 4.53
CA GLY A 111 -21.93 7.39 4.98
C GLY A 111 -22.83 6.92 3.85
N ASP A 112 -22.28 6.51 2.70
CA ASP A 112 -23.07 5.95 1.59
C ASP A 112 -23.45 4.48 1.80
N GLY A 113 -22.96 3.86 2.88
CA GLY A 113 -23.22 2.48 3.26
C GLY A 113 -22.26 1.46 2.62
N ARG A 114 -21.39 1.90 1.71
CA ARG A 114 -20.27 1.13 1.17
C ARG A 114 -18.99 1.57 1.85
N ASN A 115 -18.10 0.62 2.05
CA ASN A 115 -16.81 0.88 2.66
C ASN A 115 -15.79 1.31 1.60
N GLU A 116 -15.05 2.36 1.88
CA GLU A 116 -13.75 2.61 1.27
C GLU A 116 -12.71 1.62 1.78
N ILE A 117 -11.73 1.34 0.93
CA ILE A 117 -10.56 0.53 1.27
C ILE A 117 -9.44 1.47 1.70
N VAL A 118 -8.97 1.32 2.93
CA VAL A 118 -7.83 2.09 3.46
C VAL A 118 -6.63 1.17 3.60
N VAL A 119 -5.55 1.48 2.89
CA VAL A 119 -4.28 0.76 2.98
C VAL A 119 -3.20 1.68 3.51
N GLN A 120 -2.42 1.22 4.47
CA GLN A 120 -1.19 1.88 4.91
C GLN A 120 0.00 0.95 4.69
N PHE A 121 1.14 1.49 4.32
CA PHE A 121 2.35 0.70 4.08
C PHE A 121 3.59 1.54 4.26
N HIS A 122 4.68 0.89 4.67
CA HIS A 122 6.00 1.48 4.64
C HIS A 122 6.42 1.72 3.19
N HIS A 123 6.95 2.91 2.91
CA HIS A 123 7.56 3.23 1.65
C HIS A 123 8.89 3.91 1.93
N HIS A 124 10.00 3.19 1.75
CA HIS A 124 11.32 3.70 2.10
C HIS A 124 12.09 4.17 0.88
N ASP A 125 12.34 5.47 0.85
CA ASP A 125 13.20 6.17 -0.12
C ASP A 125 14.47 6.77 0.54
N GLU A 126 14.47 6.97 1.87
CA GLU A 126 15.54 7.66 2.60
C GLU A 126 16.08 6.87 3.82
N PRO A 127 17.42 6.75 3.99
CA PRO A 127 18.03 6.15 5.18
C PRO A 127 17.66 6.88 6.48
N GLY A 128 17.46 6.11 7.55
CA GLY A 128 17.17 6.66 8.89
C GLY A 128 15.79 7.33 9.03
N ALA A 129 14.97 7.28 7.98
CA ALA A 129 13.60 7.78 7.99
C ALA A 129 12.60 6.62 8.03
N VAL A 130 11.54 6.77 8.82
CA VAL A 130 10.34 5.94 8.74
C VAL A 130 9.28 6.74 7.99
N ARG A 131 8.79 6.19 6.88
CA ARG A 131 7.76 6.80 6.05
C ARG A 131 6.66 5.77 5.80
N VAL A 132 5.46 6.07 6.29
CA VAL A 132 4.25 5.26 6.03
C VAL A 132 3.32 6.09 5.18
N VAL A 133 2.95 5.56 4.03
CA VAL A 133 1.98 6.14 3.11
C VAL A 133 0.64 5.48 3.37
N GLY A 134 -0.44 6.26 3.27
CA GLY A 134 -1.81 5.78 3.24
C GLY A 134 -2.44 6.04 1.87
N GLU A 135 -3.27 5.11 1.41
CA GLU A 135 -4.20 5.30 0.31
C GLU A 135 -5.63 5.01 0.80
N ILE A 136 -6.58 5.84 0.35
CA ILE A 136 -8.01 5.57 0.46
C ILE A 136 -8.51 5.32 -0.96
N LEU A 137 -9.02 4.11 -1.20
CA LEU A 137 -9.55 3.69 -2.48
C LEU A 137 -11.06 3.59 -2.41
N ARG A 138 -11.70 4.04 -3.48
CA ARG A 138 -13.14 4.06 -3.64
C ARG A 138 -13.56 3.40 -4.94
N GLU A 139 -14.66 2.66 -4.90
CA GLU A 139 -15.28 2.09 -6.08
C GLU A 139 -16.03 3.16 -6.87
N SER A 140 -15.90 3.10 -8.20
CA SER A 140 -16.76 3.82 -9.11
C SER A 140 -16.75 3.19 -10.50
N GLY A 141 -17.93 2.84 -10.99
CA GLY A 141 -18.12 2.39 -12.36
C GLY A 141 -17.46 1.04 -12.65
N GLY A 142 -17.41 0.15 -11.67
CA GLY A 142 -16.78 -1.17 -11.72
C GLY A 142 -15.26 -1.15 -11.52
N ARG A 143 -14.70 -0.06 -10.98
CA ARG A 143 -13.25 0.10 -10.77
C ARG A 143 -12.94 0.78 -9.44
N PHE A 144 -11.80 0.46 -8.85
CA PHE A 144 -11.30 1.19 -7.69
C PHE A 144 -10.32 2.28 -8.12
N ALA A 145 -10.49 3.47 -7.57
CA ALA A 145 -9.63 4.62 -7.78
C ALA A 145 -9.13 5.16 -6.43
N ILE A 146 -7.92 5.72 -6.42
CA ILE A 146 -7.36 6.39 -5.24
C ILE A 146 -8.08 7.73 -5.07
N ALA A 147 -8.91 7.83 -4.03
CA ALA A 147 -9.61 9.04 -3.64
C ALA A 147 -8.73 9.98 -2.81
N TRP A 148 -7.76 9.43 -2.08
CA TRP A 148 -6.75 10.17 -1.34
C TRP A 148 -5.46 9.35 -1.19
N SER A 149 -4.31 10.01 -1.23
CA SER A 149 -3.02 9.42 -0.88
C SER A 149 -2.16 10.45 -0.16
N GLY A 150 -1.45 10.02 0.88
CA GLY A 150 -0.58 10.89 1.64
C GLY A 150 0.17 10.20 2.77
N LEU A 151 0.99 10.97 3.49
CA LEU A 151 1.75 10.45 4.62
C LEU A 151 0.85 10.15 5.82
N MET A 152 0.91 8.92 6.32
CA MET A 152 0.26 8.52 7.57
C MET A 152 1.22 8.56 8.75
N ARG A 153 2.51 8.31 8.52
CA ARG A 153 3.55 8.48 9.53
C ARG A 153 4.82 8.96 8.87
N LEU A 154 5.48 9.90 9.53
CA LEU A 154 6.82 10.34 9.20
C LEU A 154 7.64 10.41 10.48
N ASP A 155 8.84 9.83 10.45
CA ASP A 155 9.85 10.05 11.47
C ASP A 155 11.21 10.17 10.78
N THR A 156 11.70 11.39 10.65
CA THR A 156 13.03 11.70 10.09
C THR A 156 14.01 12.09 11.20
N THR A 157 13.69 11.78 12.46
CA THR A 157 14.53 12.12 13.62
C THR A 157 15.50 11.01 13.98
N GLY A 158 15.49 9.91 13.22
CA GLY A 158 16.38 8.77 13.40
C GLY A 158 17.87 9.15 13.33
N PRO A 159 18.74 8.39 14.01
CA PRO A 159 20.17 8.67 14.10
C PRO A 159 20.85 8.71 12.73
N ASP A 160 20.37 7.88 11.78
CA ASP A 160 20.93 7.77 10.43
C ASP A 160 20.28 8.72 9.42
N SER A 161 19.40 9.63 9.86
CA SER A 161 18.74 10.56 8.95
C SER A 161 19.73 11.57 8.38
N VAL A 162 19.75 11.65 7.05
CA VAL A 162 20.54 12.63 6.29
C VAL A 162 19.95 14.04 6.31
N LEU A 163 18.72 14.21 6.81
CA LEU A 163 18.03 15.49 6.86
C LEU A 163 18.59 16.40 7.96
N GLN A 164 18.75 17.68 7.62
CA GLN A 164 19.20 18.72 8.55
C GLN A 164 18.09 19.08 9.53
N GLY A 165 18.46 19.63 10.69
CA GLY A 165 17.53 19.99 11.77
C GLY A 165 16.21 20.60 11.27
N PRO A 166 16.21 21.73 10.54
CA PRO A 166 15.00 22.37 10.04
C PRO A 166 14.11 21.55 9.09
N GLN A 167 14.63 20.45 8.53
CA GLN A 167 13.91 19.53 7.65
C GLN A 167 13.35 18.31 8.41
N ARG A 168 13.73 18.14 9.68
CA ARG A 168 13.31 16.97 10.48
C ARG A 168 11.88 17.15 10.99
N GLU A 169 11.11 16.08 10.85
CA GLU A 169 9.71 16.02 11.25
C GLU A 169 9.42 14.67 11.90
N ARG A 170 8.48 14.68 12.84
CA ARG A 170 7.93 13.47 13.46
C ARG A 170 6.45 13.62 13.72
N PHE A 171 5.64 12.84 13.01
CA PHE A 171 4.19 12.84 13.19
C PHE A 171 3.55 11.50 12.83
N THR A 172 2.32 11.31 13.33
CA THR A 172 1.39 10.24 12.92
C THR A 172 0.03 10.84 12.63
N ARG A 173 -0.66 10.33 11.62
CA ARG A 173 -2.05 10.61 11.30
C ARG A 173 -2.92 9.40 11.59
N GLN A 174 -4.15 9.64 11.98
CA GLN A 174 -5.21 8.66 12.06
C GLN A 174 -6.48 9.25 11.45
N VAL A 175 -7.19 8.48 10.62
CA VAL A 175 -8.49 8.91 10.09
C VAL A 175 -9.46 9.11 11.25
N ASP A 176 -10.08 10.29 11.31
CA ASP A 176 -11.23 10.53 12.18
C ASP A 176 -12.50 10.11 11.44
N VAL A 177 -12.87 8.83 11.60
CA VAL A 177 -13.98 8.20 10.85
C VAL A 177 -15.30 8.95 11.10
N GLU A 178 -15.59 9.27 12.36
CA GLU A 178 -16.83 9.96 12.72
C GLU A 178 -16.91 11.35 12.08
N ARG A 179 -15.81 12.11 12.12
CA ARG A 179 -15.79 13.45 11.52
C ARG A 179 -15.77 13.40 10.01
N THR A 180 -15.13 12.40 9.42
CA THR A 180 -15.08 12.16 7.97
C THR A 180 -16.47 11.83 7.42
N ALA A 181 -17.21 10.93 8.07
CA ALA A 181 -18.58 10.56 7.69
C ALA A 181 -19.54 11.78 7.66
N ARG A 182 -19.38 12.72 8.59
CA ARG A 182 -20.17 13.97 8.63
C ARG A 182 -19.90 14.92 7.45
N THR A 183 -18.84 14.69 6.68
CA THR A 183 -18.54 15.48 5.48
C THR A 183 -19.24 14.95 4.23
N HIS A 184 -19.92 13.79 4.34
CA HIS A 184 -20.64 13.15 3.24
C HIS A 184 -19.80 13.02 1.96
N GLY A 185 -18.54 12.61 2.13
CA GLY A 185 -17.64 12.31 1.02
C GLY A 185 -16.95 13.51 0.42
N GLY A 186 -17.16 14.71 0.98
CA GLY A 186 -16.45 15.91 0.57
C GLY A 186 -14.99 15.93 1.02
N MET A 187 -14.70 15.45 2.24
CA MET A 187 -13.37 15.53 2.83
C MET A 187 -13.02 14.30 3.66
N VAL A 188 -11.77 13.85 3.62
CA VAL A 188 -11.22 12.98 4.66
C VAL A 188 -10.61 13.84 5.77
N VAL A 189 -10.92 13.50 7.02
CA VAL A 189 -10.45 14.21 8.22
C VAL A 189 -9.48 13.33 8.99
N PHE A 190 -8.35 13.91 9.40
CA PHE A 190 -7.31 13.23 10.16
C PHE A 190 -7.04 13.94 11.49
N LYS A 191 -6.81 13.15 12.54
CA LYS A 191 -6.09 13.59 13.74
C LYS A 191 -4.61 13.38 13.50
N LYS A 192 -3.83 14.46 13.46
CA LYS A 192 -2.38 14.42 13.34
C LYS A 192 -1.73 14.74 14.67
N LYS A 193 -0.99 13.80 15.22
CA LYS A 193 -0.16 13.99 16.41
C LYS A 193 1.27 14.32 15.97
N VAL A 194 1.82 15.43 16.46
CA VAL A 194 3.12 15.98 16.04
C VAL A 194 4.05 16.06 17.26
N TRP A 195 5.24 15.49 17.12
CA TRP A 195 6.31 15.49 18.12
C TRP A 195 7.48 16.38 17.74
N VAL A 196 7.76 16.54 16.43
CA VAL A 196 8.82 17.40 15.92
C VAL A 196 8.32 18.09 14.65
N ALA A 197 8.48 19.41 14.59
CA ALA A 197 8.18 20.22 13.43
C ALA A 197 9.37 21.15 13.13
N ALA A 198 9.87 21.11 11.89
CA ALA A 198 11.05 21.87 11.47
C ALA A 198 12.25 21.72 12.44
N GLY A 199 12.50 20.50 12.92
CA GLY A 199 13.56 20.18 13.88
C GLY A 199 13.32 20.59 15.32
N ILE A 200 12.22 21.27 15.61
CA ILE A 200 11.88 21.73 16.95
C ILE A 200 11.02 20.66 17.65
N PRO A 201 11.47 20.08 18.78
CA PRO A 201 10.65 19.18 19.59
C PRO A 201 9.43 19.90 20.18
N ILE A 202 8.29 19.20 20.18
CA ILE A 202 7.02 19.68 20.74
C ILE A 202 6.68 18.78 21.93
N ASP A 203 6.73 19.35 23.15
CA ASP A 203 6.45 18.66 24.40
C ASP A 203 5.47 19.47 25.28
N PRO A 204 4.26 18.95 25.59
CA PRO A 204 3.73 17.67 25.14
C PRO A 204 3.41 17.69 23.63
N PRO A 205 3.41 16.52 22.95
CA PRO A 205 3.07 16.41 21.54
C PRO A 205 1.69 17.02 21.26
N GLN A 206 1.59 17.81 20.19
CA GLN A 206 0.34 18.48 19.83
C GLN A 206 -0.49 17.63 18.88
N THR A 207 -1.81 17.61 19.08
CA THR A 207 -2.76 17.04 18.13
C THR A 207 -3.47 18.15 17.39
N ILE A 208 -3.38 18.13 16.07
CA ILE A 208 -4.09 19.04 15.17
C ILE A 208 -5.02 18.24 14.27
N GLU A 209 -6.04 18.93 13.77
CA GLU A 209 -6.93 18.39 12.75
C GLU A 209 -6.45 18.85 11.38
N GLU A 210 -6.42 17.93 10.42
CA GLU A 210 -6.22 18.23 9.01
C GLU A 210 -7.38 17.62 8.22
N SER A 211 -7.79 18.29 7.15
CA SER A 211 -8.81 17.78 6.24
C SER A 211 -8.34 17.95 4.81
N PHE A 212 -8.64 16.96 3.97
CA PHE A 212 -8.27 16.96 2.56
C PHE A 212 -9.48 16.59 1.72
N PRO A 213 -9.62 17.14 0.49
CA PRO A 213 -10.65 16.70 -0.43
C PRO A 213 -10.57 15.19 -0.62
N LEU A 214 -11.71 14.52 -0.49
CA LEU A 214 -11.85 13.12 -0.86
C LEU A 214 -12.35 13.13 -2.31
N ALA A 215 -11.46 12.84 -3.26
CA ALA A 215 -11.81 12.98 -4.67
C ALA A 215 -12.95 12.03 -5.04
N LEU A 216 -13.99 12.58 -5.67
CA LEU A 216 -14.97 11.75 -6.35
C LEU A 216 -14.33 11.20 -7.62
N PRO A 217 -14.35 9.88 -7.85
CA PRO A 217 -13.92 9.33 -9.13
C PRO A 217 -14.71 9.99 -10.28
N GLY A 218 -13.99 10.65 -11.18
CA GLY A 218 -14.58 11.39 -12.33
C GLY A 218 -14.48 12.91 -12.26
N SER A 219 -14.01 13.51 -11.16
CA SER A 219 -13.73 14.96 -11.11
C SER A 219 -12.30 15.28 -11.60
N ARG A 220 -12.10 15.26 -12.92
CA ARG A 220 -11.01 15.98 -13.60
C ARG A 220 -11.57 16.73 -14.78
#